data_AF-A0A5U3IL19-F1
#
_entry.id   AF-A0A5U3IL19-F1
#
_cell.length_a   1.000
_cell.length_b   1.000
_cell.length_c   1.000
_cell.angle_alpha   90.00
_cell.angle_beta   90.00
_cell.angle_gamma   90.00
#
_symmetry.space_group_name_H-M   'P 1'
#
loop_
_entity.id
_entity.type
_entity.pdbx_description
1 polymer ?
#
loop_
_entity_poly.entity_id
_entity_poly.type
_entity_poly.pdbx_seq_one_letter_code
_entity_poly.pdbx_strand_id
1 'polypeptide(L)'
;MKPLMSPINTPDQVFHDGDPSTGELGTICSAQWLNSVQENIRNIQAECLAILKATGFEADSGNDGQLWEAIQTAIKSQVPAATITTAGITQLSSSVTSDSESIAATLKAVKIAMDNASARLAKERNLADLTNIPLALQNLTLAFIKKAVEDAQIGLHEQPVMWINTADDLSNLAAGARRFAKNADGVTVLPSADYCYIEVLAKRDVANGTCIQVIEFSNPGNQWVGTRNAAPVDAEFTWVRQYNENYRPPLQALPDSLLRGNNLSDLTNPTAGVRNLGLTDTVNRA
;
A
#
# COMPACT_ATOMS: atom_id res chain seq x y z
N MET A 1 39.58 -32.86 -47.90
CA MET A 1 39.56 -33.43 -49.25
C MET A 1 40.87 -33.15 -49.98
N LYS A 2 41.30 -34.06 -50.87
CA LYS A 2 42.44 -33.86 -51.76
C LYS A 2 42.24 -32.63 -52.66
N PRO A 3 43.33 -31.95 -53.08
CA PRO A 3 43.26 -30.93 -54.12
C PRO A 3 42.64 -31.46 -55.43
N LEU A 4 42.16 -30.55 -56.27
CA LEU A 4 41.60 -30.89 -57.59
C LEU A 4 42.58 -31.76 -58.39
N MET A 5 42.03 -32.76 -59.08
CA MET A 5 42.78 -33.66 -59.94
C MET A 5 43.45 -32.87 -61.08
N SER A 6 44.69 -33.23 -61.41
CA SER A 6 45.39 -32.61 -62.54
C SER A 6 44.62 -32.85 -63.83
N PRO A 7 44.38 -31.81 -64.64
CA PRO A 7 43.60 -31.95 -65.86
C PRO A 7 44.33 -32.78 -66.94
N ILE A 8 43.57 -33.22 -67.94
CA ILE A 8 44.05 -34.13 -68.99
C ILE A 8 45.02 -33.37 -69.90
N ASN A 9 46.09 -34.03 -70.35
CA ASN A 9 47.10 -33.40 -71.20
C ASN A 9 46.63 -33.27 -72.67
N THR A 10 45.60 -32.47 -72.89
CA THR A 10 45.05 -32.04 -74.18
C THR A 10 44.93 -30.51 -74.21
N PRO A 11 44.92 -29.85 -75.39
CA PRO A 11 44.86 -28.38 -75.47
C PRO A 11 43.70 -27.74 -74.71
N ASP A 12 42.58 -28.44 -74.61
CA ASP A 12 41.35 -28.04 -73.94
C ASP A 12 41.07 -28.82 -72.65
N GLN A 13 42.01 -29.67 -72.21
CA GLN A 13 41.99 -30.37 -70.93
C GLN A 13 40.86 -31.41 -70.74
N VAL A 14 40.27 -31.90 -71.83
CA VAL A 14 39.23 -32.95 -71.83
C VAL A 14 39.63 -34.18 -72.66
N PHE A 15 38.87 -35.27 -72.51
CA PHE A 15 39.01 -36.45 -73.37
C PHE A 15 38.30 -36.22 -74.71
N HIS A 16 38.96 -36.64 -75.79
CA HIS A 16 38.40 -36.71 -77.13
C HIS A 16 38.29 -38.16 -77.59
N ASP A 17 37.19 -38.49 -78.26
CA ASP A 17 37.05 -39.77 -78.96
C ASP A 17 37.95 -39.80 -80.21
N GLY A 18 38.32 -40.99 -80.66
CA GLY A 18 38.99 -41.14 -81.95
C GLY A 18 37.97 -41.07 -83.09
N ASP A 19 38.38 -40.58 -84.25
CA ASP A 19 37.57 -40.54 -85.46
C ASP A 19 38.12 -41.52 -86.52
N PRO A 20 37.45 -42.66 -86.74
CA PRO A 20 37.88 -43.66 -87.73
C PRO A 20 37.83 -43.17 -89.17
N SER A 21 37.09 -42.10 -89.47
CA SER A 21 36.92 -41.56 -90.82
C SER A 21 38.07 -40.64 -91.25
N THR A 22 38.74 -40.02 -90.27
CA THR A 22 39.90 -39.12 -90.46
C THR A 22 41.21 -39.74 -89.99
N GLY A 23 41.14 -40.84 -89.23
CA GLY A 23 42.31 -41.52 -88.65
C GLY A 23 42.81 -40.87 -87.36
N GLU A 24 42.06 -39.91 -86.80
CA GLU A 24 42.40 -39.28 -85.51
C GLU A 24 42.29 -40.28 -84.37
N LEU A 25 43.34 -40.40 -83.56
CA LEU A 25 43.36 -41.27 -82.40
C LEU A 25 42.70 -40.58 -81.21
N GLY A 26 41.91 -41.34 -80.46
CA GLY A 26 41.30 -40.84 -79.22
C GLY A 26 42.32 -40.54 -78.13
N THR A 27 41.90 -39.72 -77.17
CA THR A 27 42.74 -39.35 -76.02
C THR A 27 42.94 -40.56 -75.11
N ILE A 28 44.20 -40.91 -74.88
CA ILE A 28 44.55 -42.06 -74.02
C ILE A 28 44.22 -41.73 -72.56
N CYS A 29 43.51 -42.65 -71.89
CA CYS A 29 43.35 -42.61 -70.45
C CYS A 29 44.66 -43.02 -69.76
N SER A 30 45.40 -42.04 -69.25
CA SER A 30 46.70 -42.29 -68.64
C SER A 30 46.57 -42.96 -67.27
N ALA A 31 47.58 -43.75 -66.89
CA ALA A 31 47.67 -44.30 -65.54
C ALA A 31 47.71 -43.18 -64.47
N GLN A 32 48.31 -42.02 -64.79
CA GLN A 32 48.28 -40.85 -63.91
C GLN A 32 46.85 -40.39 -63.62
N TRP A 33 45.99 -40.33 -64.64
CA TRP A 33 44.59 -39.96 -64.48
C TRP A 33 43.82 -40.99 -63.66
N LEU A 34 43.89 -42.28 -64.01
CA LEU A 34 43.18 -43.34 -63.29
C LEU A 34 43.63 -43.48 -61.83
N ASN A 35 44.94 -43.37 -61.57
CA ASN A 35 45.47 -43.35 -60.21
C ASN A 35 44.96 -42.13 -59.44
N SER A 36 44.89 -40.95 -60.08
CA SER A 36 44.34 -39.76 -59.45
C SER A 36 42.85 -39.91 -59.13
N VAL A 37 42.05 -40.53 -60.01
CA VAL A 37 40.63 -40.85 -59.73
C VAL A 37 40.52 -41.80 -58.53
N GLN A 38 41.29 -42.89 -58.52
CA GLN A 38 41.30 -43.86 -57.41
C GLN A 38 41.68 -43.18 -56.09
N GLU A 39 42.72 -42.36 -56.10
CA GLU A 39 43.18 -41.64 -54.91
C GLU A 39 42.14 -40.66 -54.38
N ASN A 40 41.42 -39.95 -55.26
CA ASN A 40 40.34 -39.04 -54.87
C ASN A 40 39.17 -39.80 -54.23
N ILE A 41 38.73 -40.92 -54.83
CA ILE A 41 37.67 -41.76 -54.26
C ILE A 41 38.07 -42.29 -52.88
N ARG A 42 39.30 -42.82 -52.76
CA ARG A 42 39.82 -43.32 -51.47
C ARG A 42 39.96 -42.22 -50.43
N ASN A 43 40.31 -41.00 -50.83
CA ASN A 43 40.37 -39.86 -49.90
C ASN A 43 38.98 -39.48 -49.38
N ILE A 44 37.97 -39.41 -50.24
CA ILE A 44 36.59 -39.15 -49.82
C ILE A 44 36.12 -40.25 -48.85
N GLN A 45 36.38 -41.52 -49.19
CA GLN A 45 36.07 -42.65 -48.32
C GLN A 45 36.80 -42.54 -46.96
N ALA A 46 38.08 -42.17 -46.96
CA ALA A 46 38.85 -41.98 -45.73
C ALA A 46 38.29 -40.85 -44.84
N GLU A 47 37.77 -39.77 -45.42
CA GLU A 47 37.11 -38.69 -44.67
C GLU A 47 35.78 -39.15 -44.06
N CYS A 48 34.97 -39.91 -44.79
CA CYS A 48 33.78 -40.55 -44.24
C CYS A 48 34.11 -41.54 -43.10
N LEU A 49 35.18 -42.33 -43.27
CA LEU A 49 35.69 -43.25 -42.24
C LEU A 49 36.20 -42.50 -41.00
N ALA A 50 36.80 -41.33 -41.17
CA ALA A 50 37.22 -40.50 -40.04
C ALA A 50 36.03 -40.02 -39.21
N ILE A 51 34.90 -39.67 -39.85
CA ILE A 51 33.65 -39.30 -39.16
C ILE A 51 33.09 -40.48 -38.37
N LEU A 52 33.02 -41.66 -38.98
CA LEU A 52 32.62 -42.91 -38.31
C LEU A 52 33.48 -43.16 -37.07
N LYS A 53 34.81 -43.15 -37.23
CA LYS A 53 35.75 -43.42 -36.14
C LYS A 53 35.69 -42.38 -35.02
N ALA A 54 35.56 -41.10 -35.35
CA ALA A 54 35.43 -40.01 -34.37
C ALA A 54 34.18 -40.16 -33.48
N THR A 55 33.20 -40.94 -33.93
CA THR A 55 31.94 -41.18 -33.21
C THR A 55 31.81 -42.62 -32.71
N GLY A 56 32.88 -43.42 -32.81
CA GLY A 56 32.92 -44.79 -32.29
C GLY A 56 32.27 -45.84 -33.21
N PHE A 57 31.96 -45.50 -34.46
CA PHE A 57 31.47 -46.45 -35.45
C PHE A 57 32.63 -47.07 -36.24
N GLU A 58 32.48 -48.35 -36.56
CA GLU A 58 33.36 -49.07 -37.50
C GLU A 58 32.66 -49.22 -38.85
N ALA A 59 33.44 -49.29 -39.92
CA ALA A 59 32.90 -49.42 -41.26
C ALA A 59 32.26 -50.79 -41.49
N ASP A 60 30.99 -50.79 -41.88
CA ASP A 60 30.23 -51.99 -42.17
C ASP A 60 29.66 -51.92 -43.60
N SER A 61 30.05 -52.86 -44.45
CA SER A 61 29.54 -52.96 -45.83
C SER A 61 28.06 -53.38 -45.91
N GLY A 62 27.48 -53.90 -44.82
CA GLY A 62 26.06 -54.24 -44.73
C GLY A 62 25.18 -53.09 -44.24
N ASN A 63 25.76 -51.93 -43.88
CA ASN A 63 25.03 -50.79 -43.32
C ASN A 63 25.20 -49.52 -44.18
N ASP A 64 24.16 -49.20 -44.94
CA ASP A 64 24.12 -47.99 -45.79
C ASP A 64 23.80 -46.69 -45.00
N GLY A 65 23.43 -46.79 -43.72
CA GLY A 65 23.05 -45.67 -42.85
C GLY A 65 24.15 -45.17 -41.91
N GLN A 66 25.26 -45.89 -41.79
CA GLN A 66 26.31 -45.65 -40.78
C GLN A 66 26.87 -44.22 -40.79
N LEU A 67 27.07 -43.61 -41.97
CA LEU A 67 27.60 -42.24 -42.06
C LEU A 67 26.60 -41.23 -41.48
N TRP A 68 25.31 -41.41 -41.74
CA TRP A 68 24.26 -40.57 -41.18
C TRP A 68 24.16 -40.73 -39.67
N GLU A 69 24.21 -41.96 -39.16
CA GLU A 69 24.19 -42.25 -37.72
C GLU A 69 25.39 -41.64 -36.99
N ALA A 70 26.58 -41.71 -37.59
CA ALA A 70 27.78 -41.04 -37.10
C ALA A 70 27.58 -39.53 -37.03
N ILE A 71 27.05 -38.90 -38.09
CA ILE A 71 26.78 -37.44 -38.09
C ILE A 71 25.77 -37.06 -37.01
N GLN A 72 24.68 -37.81 -36.86
CA GLN A 72 23.70 -37.57 -35.80
C GLN A 72 24.34 -37.67 -34.40
N THR A 73 25.24 -38.63 -34.21
CA THR A 73 25.97 -38.83 -32.95
C THR A 73 26.96 -37.72 -32.68
N ALA A 74 27.69 -37.25 -33.71
CA ALA A 74 28.58 -36.10 -33.61
C ALA A 74 27.81 -34.84 -33.14
N ILE A 75 26.66 -34.56 -33.74
CA ILE A 75 25.83 -33.40 -33.35
C ILE A 75 25.38 -33.49 -31.89
N LYS A 76 24.91 -34.66 -31.44
CA LYS A 76 24.44 -34.85 -30.05
C LYS A 76 25.56 -34.78 -29.02
N SER A 77 26.74 -35.32 -29.33
CA SER A 77 27.87 -35.36 -28.40
C SER A 77 28.61 -34.03 -28.29
N GLN A 78 28.64 -33.24 -29.37
CA GLN A 78 29.36 -31.97 -29.41
C GLN A 78 28.54 -30.76 -28.95
N VAL A 79 27.21 -30.90 -28.86
CA VAL A 79 26.33 -29.83 -28.32
C VAL A 79 25.77 -30.28 -26.97
N PRO A 80 26.43 -29.95 -25.84
CA PRO A 80 25.98 -30.35 -24.52
C PRO A 80 24.70 -29.62 -24.09
N ALA A 81 24.14 -30.01 -22.94
CA ALA A 81 23.14 -29.20 -22.26
C ALA A 81 23.77 -27.87 -21.81
N ALA A 82 23.04 -26.77 -21.97
CA ALA A 82 23.48 -25.47 -21.49
C ALA A 82 23.57 -25.45 -19.96
N THR A 83 24.55 -24.73 -19.44
CA THR A 83 24.69 -24.40 -18.02
C THR A 83 25.05 -22.92 -17.88
N ILE A 84 25.14 -22.42 -16.65
CA ILE A 84 25.57 -21.04 -16.39
C ILE A 84 27.01 -20.73 -16.86
N THR A 85 27.85 -21.76 -17.09
CA THR A 85 29.25 -21.61 -17.51
C THR A 85 29.56 -22.20 -18.89
N THR A 86 28.68 -23.04 -19.43
CA THR A 86 28.92 -23.77 -20.68
C THR A 86 27.74 -23.59 -21.63
N ALA A 87 28.01 -23.09 -22.84
CA ALA A 87 27.00 -22.96 -23.89
C ALA A 87 26.47 -24.34 -24.33
N GLY A 88 25.19 -24.42 -24.69
CA GLY A 88 24.54 -25.67 -25.07
C GLY A 88 23.05 -25.52 -25.39
N ILE A 89 22.33 -26.64 -25.43
CA ILE A 89 20.87 -26.68 -25.62
C ILE A 89 20.16 -26.60 -24.26
N THR A 90 19.10 -25.81 -24.16
CA THR A 90 18.25 -25.71 -22.96
C THR A 90 16.78 -25.96 -23.30
N GLN A 91 16.03 -26.48 -22.34
CA GLN A 91 14.57 -26.54 -22.43
C GLN A 91 13.97 -25.19 -22.01
N LEU A 92 12.83 -24.85 -22.60
CA LEU A 92 12.09 -23.65 -22.23
C LEU A 92 10.96 -24.01 -21.28
N SER A 93 10.74 -23.20 -20.25
CA SER A 93 9.62 -23.36 -19.33
C SER A 93 8.87 -22.05 -19.11
N SER A 94 7.56 -22.17 -18.90
CA SER A 94 6.70 -21.05 -18.50
C SER A 94 6.35 -21.05 -17.00
N SER A 95 7.05 -21.86 -16.20
CA SER A 95 6.92 -21.83 -14.73
C SER A 95 7.49 -20.53 -14.17
N VAL A 96 6.85 -19.97 -13.14
CA VAL A 96 7.29 -18.76 -12.43
C VAL A 96 7.74 -19.03 -10.99
N THR A 97 7.81 -20.31 -10.61
CA THR A 97 8.19 -20.76 -9.27
C THR A 97 9.28 -21.83 -9.31
N SER A 98 9.88 -22.09 -10.47
CA SER A 98 10.97 -23.05 -10.61
C SER A 98 12.28 -22.45 -10.12
N ASP A 99 13.07 -23.30 -9.46
CA ASP A 99 14.42 -23.08 -8.96
C ASP A 99 15.49 -23.72 -9.86
N SER A 100 15.11 -24.23 -11.02
CA SER A 100 16.03 -24.89 -11.96
C SER A 100 16.96 -23.88 -12.65
N GLU A 101 18.26 -24.17 -12.63
CA GLU A 101 19.28 -23.42 -13.38
C GLU A 101 19.56 -24.00 -14.77
N SER A 102 18.93 -25.11 -15.14
CA SER A 102 19.14 -25.81 -16.43
C SER A 102 18.08 -25.51 -17.48
N ILE A 103 17.06 -24.73 -17.13
CA ILE A 103 15.90 -24.41 -17.97
C ILE A 103 15.83 -22.90 -18.16
N ALA A 104 15.63 -22.45 -19.40
CA ALA A 104 15.43 -21.04 -19.69
C ALA A 104 13.94 -20.63 -19.56
N ALA A 105 13.72 -19.44 -18.99
CA ALA A 105 12.38 -18.87 -18.88
C ALA A 105 11.87 -18.40 -20.25
N THR A 106 10.59 -18.66 -20.54
CA THR A 106 9.90 -18.04 -21.68
C THR A 106 9.51 -16.60 -21.37
N LEU A 107 9.28 -15.78 -22.41
CA LEU A 107 8.71 -14.43 -22.24
C LEU A 107 7.37 -14.44 -21.49
N LYS A 108 6.60 -15.53 -21.59
CA LYS A 108 5.35 -15.71 -20.84
C LYS A 108 5.60 -15.77 -19.34
N ALA A 109 6.59 -16.55 -18.87
CA ALA A 109 6.96 -16.59 -17.45
C ALA A 109 7.42 -15.21 -16.96
N VAL A 110 8.29 -14.54 -17.72
CA VAL A 110 8.82 -13.21 -17.37
C VAL A 110 7.69 -12.18 -17.26
N LYS A 111 6.75 -12.18 -18.22
CA LYS A 111 5.60 -11.27 -18.18
C LYS A 111 4.72 -11.52 -16.95
N ILE A 112 4.40 -12.77 -16.63
CA ILE A 112 3.58 -13.11 -15.45
C ILE A 112 4.26 -12.63 -14.16
N ALA A 113 5.57 -12.84 -14.02
CA ALA A 113 6.34 -12.35 -12.87
C ALA A 113 6.31 -10.81 -12.78
N MET A 114 6.47 -10.12 -13.90
CA MET A 114 6.44 -8.65 -13.97
C MET A 114 5.05 -8.07 -13.70
N ASP A 115 3.99 -8.68 -14.22
CA ASP A 115 2.60 -8.29 -13.95
C ASP A 115 2.29 -8.44 -12.46
N ASN A 116 2.71 -9.56 -11.85
CA ASN A 116 2.57 -9.77 -10.41
C ASN A 116 3.31 -8.72 -9.57
N ALA A 117 4.53 -8.34 -9.96
CA ALA A 117 5.28 -7.28 -9.30
C ALA A 117 4.61 -5.90 -9.46
N SER A 118 4.11 -5.60 -10.66
CA SER A 118 3.41 -4.35 -10.96
C SER A 118 2.07 -4.20 -10.22
N ALA A 119 1.48 -5.31 -9.78
CA ALA A 119 0.27 -5.34 -8.95
C ALA A 119 0.55 -5.18 -7.44
N ARG A 120 1.78 -4.82 -7.03
CA ARG A 120 2.15 -4.54 -5.63
C ARG A 120 2.35 -3.05 -5.42
N LEU A 121 2.28 -2.65 -4.15
CA LEU A 121 2.48 -1.25 -3.78
C LEU A 121 3.94 -0.84 -3.99
N ALA A 122 4.13 0.28 -4.68
CA ALA A 122 5.43 0.85 -4.97
C ALA A 122 5.93 1.68 -3.77
N LYS A 123 7.13 1.35 -3.27
CA LYS A 123 7.68 1.97 -2.06
C LYS A 123 7.80 3.48 -2.19
N GLU A 124 8.27 3.96 -3.34
CA GLU A 124 8.46 5.37 -3.66
C GLU A 124 7.15 6.15 -3.78
N ARG A 125 6.02 5.47 -3.97
CA ARG A 125 4.69 6.10 -4.00
C ARG A 125 4.14 6.38 -2.61
N ASN A 126 4.77 5.85 -1.56
CA ASN A 126 4.37 6.09 -0.17
C ASN A 126 2.85 5.91 0.05
N LEU A 127 2.31 4.77 -0.43
CA LEU A 127 0.88 4.40 -0.36
C LEU A 127 -0.07 5.25 -1.21
N ALA A 128 0.42 6.18 -2.04
CA ALA A 128 -0.42 6.96 -2.96
C ALA A 128 -1.11 6.10 -4.04
N ASP A 129 -0.66 4.85 -4.21
CA ASP A 129 -1.19 3.83 -5.13
C ASP A 129 -2.17 2.84 -4.46
N LEU A 130 -2.58 3.09 -3.21
CA LEU A 130 -3.69 2.38 -2.60
C LEU A 130 -5.00 2.64 -3.38
N THR A 131 -5.66 1.57 -3.81
CA THR A 131 -6.92 1.66 -4.55
C THR A 131 -8.14 1.88 -3.64
N ASN A 132 -8.04 1.54 -2.35
CA ASN A 132 -9.12 1.69 -1.39
C ASN A 132 -8.59 2.07 0.00
N ILE A 133 -8.46 3.38 0.24
CA ILE A 133 -7.98 3.93 1.52
C ILE A 133 -8.91 3.55 2.69
N PRO A 134 -10.26 3.67 2.61
CA PRO A 134 -11.15 3.26 3.69
C PRO A 134 -10.94 1.81 4.15
N LEU A 135 -10.83 0.86 3.22
CA LEU A 135 -10.59 -0.54 3.54
C LEU A 135 -9.20 -0.76 4.15
N ALA A 136 -8.17 -0.06 3.65
CA ALA A 136 -6.83 -0.12 4.23
C ALA A 136 -6.83 0.33 5.71
N LEU A 137 -7.52 1.43 6.02
CA LEU A 137 -7.70 1.89 7.40
C LEU A 137 -8.48 0.89 8.26
N GLN A 138 -9.48 0.20 7.70
CA GLN A 138 -10.22 -0.86 8.39
C GLN A 138 -9.33 -2.07 8.70
N ASN A 139 -8.55 -2.55 7.72
CA ASN A 139 -7.62 -3.67 7.90
C ASN A 139 -6.53 -3.36 8.93
N LEU A 140 -6.14 -2.10 9.04
CA LEU A 140 -5.21 -1.61 10.07
C LEU A 140 -5.89 -1.31 11.41
N THR A 141 -7.21 -1.49 11.53
CA THR A 141 -8.03 -1.17 12.72
C THR A 141 -8.03 0.34 13.09
N LEU A 142 -7.66 1.21 12.15
CA LEU A 142 -7.56 2.67 12.33
C LEU A 142 -8.81 3.43 11.88
N ALA A 143 -9.78 2.78 11.26
CA ALA A 143 -10.98 3.45 10.74
C ALA A 143 -11.74 4.23 11.83
N PHE A 144 -11.92 3.63 13.01
CA PHE A 144 -12.57 4.30 14.14
C PHE A 144 -11.73 5.47 14.68
N ILE A 145 -10.40 5.32 14.70
CA ILE A 145 -9.47 6.36 15.19
C ILE A 145 -9.54 7.58 14.28
N LYS A 146 -9.48 7.39 12.96
CA LYS A 146 -9.62 8.49 12.00
C LYS A 146 -10.93 9.24 12.23
N LYS A 147 -12.05 8.51 12.31
CA LYS A 147 -13.37 9.09 12.58
C LYS A 147 -13.39 9.85 13.90
N ALA A 148 -12.85 9.28 14.98
CA ALA A 148 -12.81 9.92 16.30
C ALA A 148 -11.97 11.20 16.30
N VAL A 149 -10.82 11.21 15.60
CA VAL A 149 -9.97 12.40 15.46
C VAL A 149 -10.70 13.51 14.68
N GLU A 150 -11.33 13.16 13.56
CA GLU A 150 -12.10 14.09 12.73
C GLU A 150 -13.32 14.64 13.49
N ASP A 151 -14.09 13.77 14.13
CA ASP A 151 -15.25 14.14 14.94
C ASP A 151 -14.86 14.94 16.18
N ALA A 152 -13.70 14.72 16.78
CA ALA A 152 -13.26 15.49 17.93
C ALA A 152 -12.52 16.78 17.53
N GLN A 153 -12.26 17.01 16.24
CA GLN A 153 -11.45 18.12 15.71
C GLN A 153 -10.07 18.22 16.38
N ILE A 154 -9.48 17.06 16.73
CA ILE A 154 -8.18 17.01 17.39
C ILE A 154 -7.10 17.41 16.38
N GLY A 155 -6.23 18.35 16.77
CA GLY A 155 -5.07 18.77 15.97
C GLY A 155 -5.33 19.90 14.98
N LEU A 156 -6.54 20.46 14.93
CA LEU A 156 -6.79 21.70 14.19
C LEU A 156 -6.14 22.89 14.92
N HIS A 157 -5.51 23.80 14.16
CA HIS A 157 -4.95 25.04 14.71
C HIS A 157 -6.05 26.06 15.06
N GLU A 158 -7.18 26.00 14.35
CA GLU A 158 -8.36 26.84 14.54
C GLU A 158 -9.63 26.00 14.34
N GLN A 159 -10.63 26.21 15.20
CA GLN A 159 -11.92 25.53 15.08
C GLN A 159 -12.94 26.44 14.37
N PRO A 160 -13.63 25.96 13.32
CA PRO A 160 -14.71 26.72 12.71
C PRO A 160 -15.91 26.84 13.65
N VAL A 161 -16.69 27.92 13.49
CA VAL A 161 -17.96 28.09 14.22
C VAL A 161 -18.93 26.98 13.80
N MET A 162 -19.42 26.22 14.77
CA MET A 162 -20.53 25.29 14.61
C MET A 162 -21.85 26.00 14.89
N TRP A 163 -22.70 26.09 13.87
CA TRP A 163 -24.05 26.64 14.02
C TRP A 163 -25.01 25.57 14.51
N ILE A 164 -25.66 25.81 15.64
CA ILE A 164 -26.61 24.89 16.28
C ILE A 164 -28.02 25.25 15.83
N ASN A 165 -28.70 24.31 15.18
CA ASN A 165 -30.09 24.44 14.75
C ASN A 165 -31.03 23.63 15.65
N THR A 166 -30.56 22.49 16.15
CA THR A 166 -31.37 21.55 16.94
C THR A 166 -30.56 20.96 18.10
N ALA A 167 -31.25 20.40 19.10
CA ALA A 167 -30.60 19.63 20.15
C ALA A 167 -29.86 18.38 19.60
N ASP A 168 -30.29 17.84 18.46
CA ASP A 168 -29.64 16.69 17.83
C ASP A 168 -28.24 17.04 17.29
N ASP A 169 -28.01 18.29 16.88
CA ASP A 169 -26.69 18.75 16.45
C ASP A 169 -25.64 18.56 17.54
N LEU A 170 -26.03 18.80 18.80
CA LEU A 170 -25.19 18.58 19.98
C LEU A 170 -25.15 17.11 20.40
N SER A 171 -26.29 16.41 20.36
CA SER A 171 -26.38 14.99 20.72
C SER A 171 -25.72 14.04 19.72
N ASN A 172 -25.44 14.47 18.49
CA ASN A 172 -24.74 13.63 17.50
C ASN A 172 -23.20 13.75 17.60
N LEU A 173 -22.70 14.71 18.39
CA LEU A 173 -21.27 14.83 18.65
C LEU A 173 -20.75 13.64 19.48
N ALA A 174 -19.51 13.26 19.21
CA ALA A 174 -18.79 12.21 19.93
C ALA A 174 -18.35 12.68 21.34
N ALA A 175 -18.11 11.73 22.25
CA ALA A 175 -17.46 12.04 23.54
C ALA A 175 -16.10 12.72 23.31
N GLY A 176 -15.79 13.76 24.09
CA GLY A 176 -14.56 14.54 23.97
C GLY A 176 -14.55 15.54 22.80
N ALA A 177 -15.63 15.62 22.01
CA ALA A 177 -15.76 16.64 20.98
C ALA A 177 -15.77 18.04 21.62
N ARG A 178 -14.86 18.90 21.16
CA ARG A 178 -14.77 20.31 21.54
C ARG A 178 -15.14 21.16 20.34
N ARG A 179 -15.97 22.18 20.53
CA ARG A 179 -16.38 23.11 19.45
C ARG A 179 -16.43 24.54 19.94
N PHE A 180 -16.19 25.46 19.02
CA PHE A 180 -16.67 26.82 19.11
C PHE A 180 -18.02 26.89 18.40
N ALA A 181 -19.10 27.19 19.12
CA ALA A 181 -20.46 27.03 18.64
C ALA A 181 -21.34 28.24 18.97
N LYS A 182 -22.40 28.43 18.20
CA LYS A 182 -23.43 29.45 18.46
C LYS A 182 -24.79 28.92 17.99
N ASN A 183 -25.85 29.30 18.69
CA ASN A 183 -27.19 29.08 18.18
C ASN A 183 -27.37 29.82 16.85
N ALA A 184 -27.98 29.15 15.88
CA ALA A 184 -28.47 29.79 14.67
C ALA A 184 -29.56 30.83 15.01
N ASP A 185 -29.85 31.73 14.07
CA ASP A 185 -30.84 32.78 14.29
C ASP A 185 -32.21 32.20 14.66
N GLY A 186 -32.77 32.65 15.79
CA GLY A 186 -34.04 32.16 16.32
C GLY A 186 -33.98 30.82 17.06
N VAL A 187 -32.80 30.23 17.24
CA VAL A 187 -32.61 28.96 17.95
C VAL A 187 -32.14 29.20 19.38
N THR A 188 -32.61 28.38 20.32
CA THR A 188 -32.31 28.50 21.76
C THR A 188 -31.84 27.18 22.38
N VAL A 189 -31.04 26.41 21.65
CA VAL A 189 -30.55 25.10 22.10
C VAL A 189 -29.45 25.26 23.15
N LEU A 190 -28.45 26.10 22.87
CA LEU A 190 -27.45 26.51 23.86
C LEU A 190 -28.07 27.52 24.86
N PRO A 191 -27.59 27.56 26.12
CA PRO A 191 -28.14 28.43 27.15
C PRO A 191 -27.76 29.91 27.00
N SER A 192 -26.92 30.25 26.03
CA SER A 192 -26.52 31.61 25.69
C SER A 192 -26.80 31.92 24.22
N ALA A 193 -27.14 33.19 23.95
CA ALA A 193 -27.24 33.72 22.59
C ALA A 193 -25.89 34.12 22.00
N ASP A 194 -24.83 34.19 22.82
CA ASP A 194 -23.48 34.49 22.38
C ASP A 194 -22.73 33.22 21.90
N TYR A 195 -21.55 33.41 21.32
CA TYR A 195 -20.64 32.31 21.01
C TYR A 195 -20.22 31.58 22.29
N CYS A 196 -20.08 30.27 22.18
CA CYS A 196 -19.75 29.41 23.30
C CYS A 196 -18.66 28.41 22.91
N TYR A 197 -17.76 28.12 23.86
CA TYR A 197 -16.97 26.90 23.82
C TYR A 197 -17.79 25.77 24.42
N ILE A 198 -17.88 24.65 23.73
CA ILE A 198 -18.59 23.47 24.20
C ILE A 198 -17.64 22.27 24.24
N GLU A 199 -17.83 21.42 25.24
CA GLU A 199 -17.16 20.12 25.37
C GLU A 199 -18.18 19.05 25.69
N VAL A 200 -18.21 18.00 24.88
CA VAL A 200 -19.00 16.80 25.18
C VAL A 200 -18.26 15.98 26.23
N LEU A 201 -18.70 16.07 27.47
CA LEU A 201 -18.07 15.38 28.59
C LEU A 201 -18.18 13.86 28.49
N ALA A 202 -19.37 13.37 28.13
CA ALA A 202 -19.64 11.94 28.03
C ALA A 202 -20.87 11.63 27.18
N LYS A 203 -20.91 10.39 26.70
CA LYS A 203 -22.07 9.76 26.05
C LYS A 203 -22.61 8.68 26.97
N ARG A 204 -23.94 8.59 27.08
CA ARG A 204 -24.58 7.45 27.75
C ARG A 204 -24.74 6.31 26.76
N ASP A 205 -24.63 5.08 27.26
CA ASP A 205 -24.90 3.85 26.50
C ASP A 205 -26.41 3.63 26.26
N VAL A 206 -27.08 4.65 25.71
CA VAL A 206 -28.47 4.61 25.23
C VAL A 206 -28.61 5.60 24.07
N ALA A 207 -29.78 5.63 23.42
CA ALA A 207 -30.15 6.52 22.32
C ALA A 207 -29.61 7.97 22.45
N ASN A 208 -28.37 8.19 21.98
CA ASN A 208 -27.62 9.44 21.97
C ASN A 208 -27.69 10.30 23.25
N GLY A 209 -27.73 9.67 24.42
CA GLY A 209 -27.66 10.38 25.71
C GLY A 209 -26.33 11.12 25.85
N THR A 210 -26.37 12.40 26.24
CA THR A 210 -25.21 13.28 26.16
C THR A 210 -25.15 14.24 27.34
N CYS A 211 -23.93 14.45 27.86
CA CYS A 211 -23.60 15.48 28.83
C CYS A 211 -22.59 16.46 28.19
N ILE A 212 -22.87 17.76 28.26
CA ILE A 212 -22.07 18.80 27.61
C ILE A 212 -21.79 19.91 28.62
N GLN A 213 -20.54 20.37 28.65
CA GLN A 213 -20.17 21.62 29.30
C GLN A 213 -20.16 22.75 28.28
N VAL A 214 -20.66 23.92 28.68
CA VAL A 214 -20.71 25.13 27.86
C VAL A 214 -20.08 26.28 28.64
N ILE A 215 -19.22 27.04 27.98
CA ILE A 215 -18.59 28.25 28.50
C ILE A 215 -18.85 29.37 27.49
N GLU A 216 -19.46 30.46 27.92
CA GLU A 216 -19.69 31.62 27.05
C GLU A 216 -18.37 32.31 26.70
N PHE A 217 -18.24 32.72 25.44
CA PHE A 217 -17.03 33.37 24.92
C PHE A 217 -16.80 34.75 25.54
N SER A 218 -17.78 35.66 25.47
CA SER A 218 -17.60 37.04 25.93
C SER A 218 -17.57 37.16 27.46
N ASN A 219 -18.17 36.20 28.18
CA ASN A 219 -18.14 36.14 29.63
C ASN A 219 -17.87 34.71 30.12
N PRO A 220 -16.61 34.28 30.24
CA PRO A 220 -16.26 32.92 30.66
C PRO A 220 -16.74 32.53 32.07
N GLY A 221 -17.20 33.50 32.88
CA GLY A 221 -17.88 33.24 34.15
C GLY A 221 -19.28 32.62 33.99
N ASN A 222 -19.86 32.74 32.80
CA ASN A 222 -21.09 32.09 32.40
C ASN A 222 -20.79 30.66 31.91
N GLN A 223 -20.99 29.70 32.79
CA GLN A 223 -20.76 28.27 32.51
C GLN A 223 -22.00 27.44 32.84
N TRP A 224 -22.25 26.42 32.03
CA TRP A 224 -23.37 25.50 32.21
C TRP A 224 -22.95 24.07 31.93
N VAL A 225 -23.64 23.15 32.59
CA VAL A 225 -23.65 21.74 32.19
C VAL A 225 -25.06 21.40 31.74
N GLY A 226 -25.16 20.87 30.52
CA GLY A 226 -26.39 20.42 29.91
C GLY A 226 -26.42 18.91 29.83
N THR A 227 -27.52 18.31 30.26
CA THR A 227 -27.78 16.89 30.06
C THR A 227 -29.01 16.71 29.19
N ARG A 228 -28.89 15.85 28.19
CA ARG A 228 -30.03 15.30 27.44
C ARG A 228 -29.97 13.79 27.61
N ASN A 229 -30.96 13.22 28.30
CA ASN A 229 -30.85 11.86 28.77
C ASN A 229 -30.99 10.88 27.60
N ALA A 230 -32.07 10.89 26.85
CA ALA A 230 -32.26 9.98 25.72
C ALA A 230 -32.85 10.73 24.53
N ALA A 231 -32.09 10.93 23.46
CA ALA A 231 -32.62 11.44 22.20
C ALA A 231 -33.16 10.25 21.38
N PRO A 232 -34.42 10.28 20.90
CA PRO A 232 -35.27 11.45 20.73
C PRO A 232 -36.32 11.66 21.84
N VAL A 233 -36.35 10.84 22.90
CA VAL A 233 -37.37 10.92 23.97
C VAL A 233 -37.38 12.31 24.64
N ASP A 234 -36.19 12.84 24.92
CA ASP A 234 -36.02 14.22 25.37
C ASP A 234 -35.88 15.13 24.15
N ALA A 235 -36.75 16.13 24.03
CA ALA A 235 -36.69 17.10 22.93
C ALA A 235 -35.51 18.08 23.07
N GLU A 236 -35.14 18.44 24.30
CA GLU A 236 -34.19 19.53 24.60
C GLU A 236 -33.17 19.14 25.69
N PHE A 237 -32.13 19.96 25.85
CA PHE A 237 -31.17 19.83 26.95
C PHE A 237 -31.71 20.48 28.23
N THR A 238 -31.50 19.83 29.37
CA THR A 238 -31.68 20.48 30.68
C THR A 238 -30.38 21.14 31.09
N TRP A 239 -30.35 22.47 31.13
CA TRP A 239 -29.16 23.26 31.46
C TRP A 239 -29.12 23.64 32.95
N VAL A 240 -28.01 23.34 33.60
CA VAL A 240 -27.71 23.78 34.96
C VAL A 240 -26.54 24.75 34.91
N ARG A 241 -26.73 25.98 35.40
CA ARG A 241 -25.66 26.96 35.51
C ARG A 241 -24.69 26.52 36.61
N GLN A 242 -23.39 26.51 36.30
CA GLN A 242 -22.36 26.26 37.29
C GLN A 242 -22.05 27.55 38.05
N TYR A 243 -22.13 27.49 39.38
CA TYR A 243 -21.84 28.62 40.24
C TYR A 243 -20.35 28.59 40.63
N ASN A 244 -19.62 29.63 40.23
CA ASN A 244 -18.31 29.93 40.81
C ASN A 244 -18.49 30.92 41.98
N GLU A 245 -17.54 30.96 42.92
CA GLU A 245 -17.66 31.77 44.15
C GLU A 245 -17.86 33.28 43.89
N ASN A 246 -17.51 33.76 42.70
CA ASN A 246 -17.67 35.15 42.27
C ASN A 246 -19.11 35.51 41.83
N TYR A 247 -20.01 34.53 41.67
CA TYR A 247 -21.39 34.74 41.21
C TYR A 247 -22.43 33.98 42.06
N ARG A 248 -22.25 33.95 43.38
CA ARG A 248 -23.27 33.45 44.32
C ARG A 248 -24.57 34.26 44.13
N PRO A 249 -25.77 33.64 44.17
CA PRO A 249 -27.03 34.38 44.26
C PRO A 249 -26.94 35.42 45.39
N PRO A 250 -27.51 36.63 45.23
CA PRO A 250 -27.60 37.57 46.34
C PRO A 250 -28.19 36.81 47.53
N LEU A 251 -27.57 36.96 48.71
CA LEU A 251 -28.11 36.37 49.94
C LEU A 251 -29.57 36.80 50.02
N GLN A 252 -30.48 35.85 49.83
CA GLN A 252 -31.90 36.12 50.03
C GLN A 252 -32.02 36.59 51.47
N ALA A 253 -32.56 37.79 51.68
CA ALA A 253 -32.86 38.27 53.01
C ALA A 253 -33.85 37.27 53.62
N LEU A 254 -33.37 36.37 54.47
CA LEU A 254 -34.25 35.56 55.30
C LEU A 254 -34.87 36.54 56.30
N PRO A 255 -36.21 36.59 56.44
CA PRO A 255 -36.92 37.67 57.11
C PRO A 255 -36.52 37.90 58.58
N ASP A 256 -35.78 36.98 59.21
CA ASP A 256 -35.33 37.06 60.60
C ASP A 256 -33.81 36.79 60.75
N SER A 257 -32.99 37.17 59.77
CA SER A 257 -31.53 36.96 59.81
C SER A 257 -30.74 38.25 59.65
N LEU A 258 -29.57 38.32 60.32
CA LEU A 258 -28.62 39.42 60.16
C LEU A 258 -27.77 39.20 58.90
N LEU A 259 -27.63 40.23 58.08
CA LEU A 259 -26.77 40.21 56.90
C LEU A 259 -25.34 40.57 57.30
N ARG A 260 -24.39 39.67 57.01
CA ARG A 260 -22.96 39.88 57.35
C ARG A 260 -22.41 41.21 56.83
N GLY A 261 -22.79 41.61 55.62
CA GLY A 261 -22.32 42.86 55.00
C GLY A 261 -22.82 44.14 55.67
N ASN A 262 -23.88 44.06 56.48
CA ASN A 262 -24.46 45.22 57.17
C ASN A 262 -23.74 45.57 58.46
N ASN A 263 -22.77 44.76 58.90
CA ASN A 263 -22.02 44.98 60.15
C ASN A 263 -22.94 45.28 61.36
N LEU A 264 -24.01 44.49 61.50
CA LEU A 264 -25.01 44.61 62.57
C LEU A 264 -25.87 45.89 62.56
N SER A 265 -25.80 46.70 61.49
CA SER A 265 -26.68 47.87 61.34
C SER A 265 -28.16 47.49 61.18
N ASP A 266 -28.44 46.21 60.91
CA ASP A 266 -29.76 45.59 60.79
C ASP A 266 -30.25 44.91 62.08
N LEU A 267 -29.60 45.14 63.23
CA LEU A 267 -30.13 44.74 64.53
C LEU A 267 -31.45 45.47 64.83
N THR A 268 -32.53 44.71 65.06
CA THR A 268 -33.84 45.26 65.44
C THR A 268 -33.87 45.82 66.86
N ASN A 269 -32.98 45.36 67.74
CA ASN A 269 -32.83 45.87 69.10
C ASN A 269 -31.36 45.88 69.56
N PRO A 270 -30.61 46.95 69.22
CA PRO A 270 -29.19 47.07 69.59
C PRO A 270 -28.94 46.99 71.10
N THR A 271 -29.83 47.56 71.93
CA THR A 271 -29.72 47.55 73.39
C THR A 271 -29.81 46.12 73.96
N ALA A 272 -30.71 45.30 73.43
CA ALA A 272 -30.76 43.88 73.77
C ALA A 272 -29.51 43.14 73.27
N GLY A 273 -28.99 43.49 72.09
CA GLY A 273 -27.72 42.97 71.58
C GLY A 273 -26.55 43.22 72.54
N VAL A 274 -26.38 44.46 73.03
CA VAL A 274 -25.36 44.82 74.02
C VAL A 274 -25.52 44.01 75.31
N ARG A 275 -26.76 43.83 75.78
CA ARG A 275 -27.06 43.00 76.97
C ARG A 275 -26.68 41.53 76.75
N ASN A 276 -27.06 40.96 75.61
CA ASN A 276 -26.80 39.56 75.27
C ASN A 276 -25.32 39.28 75.05
N LEU A 277 -24.54 40.28 74.61
CA LEU A 277 -23.09 40.22 74.53
C LEU A 277 -22.39 40.40 75.90
N GLY A 278 -23.14 40.62 76.98
CA GLY A 278 -22.59 40.82 78.33
C GLY A 278 -21.90 42.17 78.53
N LEU A 279 -22.18 43.16 77.67
CA LEU A 279 -21.48 44.45 77.66
C LEU A 279 -22.21 45.56 78.44
N THR A 280 -23.30 45.25 79.13
CA THR A 280 -24.12 46.26 79.85
C THR A 280 -23.33 47.05 80.89
N ASP A 281 -22.56 46.38 81.74
CA ASP A 281 -21.78 47.05 82.79
C ASP A 281 -20.62 47.87 82.21
N THR A 282 -20.04 47.42 81.10
CA THR A 282 -18.97 48.13 80.39
C THR A 282 -19.47 49.44 79.81
N VAL A 283 -20.66 49.44 79.19
CA VAL A 283 -21.26 50.65 78.60
C VAL A 283 -21.73 51.63 79.68
N ASN A 284 -22.30 51.16 80.80
CA ASN A 284 -22.77 52.04 81.88
C ASN A 284 -21.64 52.72 82.69
N ARG A 285 -20.41 52.23 82.57
CA ARG A 285 -19.22 52.76 83.26
C ARG A 285 -18.38 53.70 82.39
N ALA A 286 -18.64 53.73 81.08
CA ALA A 286 -18.00 54.63 80.12
C ALA A 286 -18.72 55.99 80.09
#